data_AF-A0A2G2F0Z2-F1
#
_entry.id   AF-A0A2G2F0Z2-F1
#
_cell.length_a   1.000
_cell.length_b   1.000
_cell.length_c   1.000
_cell.angle_alpha   90.00
_cell.angle_beta   90.00
_cell.angle_gamma   90.00
#
_symmetry.space_group_name_H-M   'P 1'
#
loop_
_entity.id
_entity.type
_entity.pdbx_description
1 polymer ?
#
loop_
_entity_poly.entity_id
_entity_poly.type
_entity_poly.pdbx_seq_one_letter_code
_entity_poly.pdbx_strand_id
1 'polypeptide(L)'
;MEKKLAHIIFFLGVFFYSFNGGIAFSQDGEALFKAKCNTCHIMGKDGTGPNLVGVKSRWEGEEENLYEWILNSPKVIAEGNSERAKAVKDYSPTVMPIQVVTKDEAKAIIDYVDGWTPPVVMPDDPTIDPELIYVPDYAKNLTLFYVLLAIIGFLLLAILIVSKSTSAIVKSDLFKKRMSEMYEKNKSKTGLNAVLIILFSGFATQANALSPEAPVMTSNENLWLYVENSELYVLLIIALLLLGFLLHMVRMFYKFIHMMKPEEQRQKEAKKLIKERKKRRDSFAKSLTGATPIEEEAKIDLGHDYDGIRELDNPMPPWWLAGFFISIVFAIIYMFHYHVLGTGDLQEVEYAKVMKREDAKVEEYLKSQAMNVDETNATLLIDRADLRNGKAIFINNCTVCHKENGSGAVGPNLTDDYWLYGNDVKNIFKIIKLGTSNGMPPHQQNFNPIEIQQVASYVLSLEDVTVSQGGKEPEGELMTTENLKSTTEEKLDTLQREELQDSISVEESVE
;
A
#
# COMPACT_ATOMS: atom_id res chain seq x y z
N MET A 1 -35.15 19.97 19.14
CA MET A 1 -33.68 20.15 19.14
C MET A 1 -32.95 18.90 19.63
N GLU A 2 -33.48 18.20 20.63
CA GLU A 2 -32.86 17.01 21.23
C GLU A 2 -32.58 15.85 20.27
N LYS A 3 -33.51 15.52 19.35
CA LYS A 3 -33.29 14.44 18.36
C LYS A 3 -32.15 14.71 17.38
N LYS A 4 -31.85 15.97 17.05
CA LYS A 4 -30.73 16.33 16.17
C LYS A 4 -29.39 16.32 16.89
N LEU A 5 -29.38 16.61 18.19
CA LEU A 5 -28.18 16.56 19.02
C LEU A 5 -27.72 15.11 19.26
N ALA A 6 -28.67 14.19 19.46
CA ALA A 6 -28.38 12.76 19.60
C ALA A 6 -27.75 12.14 18.35
N HIS A 7 -28.17 12.56 17.15
CA HIS A 7 -27.59 12.06 15.89
C HIS A 7 -26.17 12.59 15.66
N ILE A 8 -25.88 13.82 16.10
CA ILE A 8 -24.53 14.41 16.01
C ILE A 8 -23.57 13.73 16.99
N ILE A 9 -24.03 13.41 18.21
CA ILE A 9 -23.24 12.69 19.21
C ILE A 9 -23.00 11.22 18.78
N PHE A 10 -24.00 10.57 18.17
CA PHE A 10 -23.85 9.22 17.63
C PHE A 10 -22.86 9.17 16.45
N PHE A 11 -22.93 10.14 15.53
CA PHE A 11 -21.95 10.24 14.44
C PHE A 11 -20.54 10.56 14.92
N LEU A 12 -20.38 11.40 15.96
CA LEU A 12 -19.08 11.67 16.58
C LEU A 12 -18.51 10.46 17.33
N GLY A 13 -19.36 9.64 17.95
CA GLY A 13 -18.97 8.40 18.63
C GLY A 13 -18.51 7.31 17.65
N VAL A 14 -19.18 7.16 16.50
CA VAL A 14 -18.78 6.20 15.45
C VAL A 14 -17.49 6.65 14.73
N PHE A 15 -17.29 7.96 14.59
CA PHE A 15 -16.06 8.52 14.01
C PHE A 15 -14.84 8.32 14.92
N PHE A 16 -15.00 8.39 16.25
CA PHE A 16 -13.93 8.10 17.21
C PHE A 16 -13.58 6.62 17.34
N TYR A 17 -14.54 5.71 17.12
CA TYR A 17 -14.28 4.26 17.20
C TYR A 17 -13.53 3.72 15.96
N SER A 18 -13.49 4.49 14.87
CA SER A 18 -12.85 4.09 13.61
C SER A 18 -11.37 4.50 13.50
N PHE A 19 -10.79 5.08 14.56
CA PHE A 19 -9.42 5.62 14.58
C PHE A 19 -8.51 4.97 15.65
N ASN A 20 -8.76 3.71 16.00
CA ASN A 20 -7.76 2.88 16.68
C ASN A 20 -6.92 2.14 15.63
N GLY A 21 -6.00 2.87 15.00
CA GLY A 21 -4.83 2.27 14.34
C GLY A 21 -3.94 1.62 15.41
N GLY A 22 -3.46 0.42 15.10
CA GLY A 22 -2.78 -0.49 16.01
C GLY A 22 -1.68 0.17 16.85
N ILE A 23 -1.86 0.12 18.17
CA ILE A 23 -0.79 0.31 19.13
C ILE A 23 0.03 -0.98 19.10
N ALA A 24 1.26 -0.91 18.60
CA ALA A 24 2.22 -2.01 18.69
C ALA A 24 2.60 -2.22 20.17
N PHE A 25 1.90 -3.15 20.81
CA PHE A 25 2.31 -3.71 22.09
C PHE A 25 3.38 -4.78 21.89
N SER A 26 4.08 -5.15 22.96
CA SER A 26 5.02 -6.27 23.06
C SER A 26 4.37 -7.66 22.82
N GLN A 27 3.32 -7.74 22.00
CA GLN A 27 2.48 -8.90 21.74
C GLN A 27 2.60 -9.43 20.31
N ASP A 28 3.42 -8.83 19.44
CA ASP A 28 3.63 -9.34 18.09
C ASP A 28 4.67 -10.47 18.07
N GLY A 29 4.22 -11.67 18.48
CA GLY A 29 5.04 -12.88 18.48
C GLY A 29 5.55 -13.29 17.09
N GLU A 30 4.84 -12.91 16.03
CA GLU A 30 5.25 -13.17 14.64
C GLU A 30 6.47 -12.33 14.25
N ALA A 31 6.42 -11.02 14.51
CA ALA A 31 7.55 -10.13 14.23
C ALA A 31 8.81 -10.54 15.02
N LEU A 32 8.64 -10.92 16.29
CA LEU A 32 9.73 -11.40 17.14
C LEU A 32 10.35 -12.71 16.63
N PHE A 33 9.51 -13.67 16.19
CA PHE A 33 9.97 -14.94 15.62
C PHE A 33 10.78 -14.71 14.33
N LYS A 34 10.26 -13.87 13.42
CA LYS A 34 10.92 -13.53 12.16
C LYS A 34 12.24 -12.78 12.37
N ALA A 35 12.35 -11.98 13.43
CA ALA A 35 13.57 -11.21 13.69
C ALA A 35 14.69 -12.04 14.34
N LYS A 36 14.36 -13.08 15.11
CA LYS A 36 15.31 -13.72 16.03
C LYS A 36 15.42 -15.24 15.94
N CYS A 37 14.40 -15.92 15.41
CA CYS A 37 14.31 -17.38 15.48
C CYS A 37 14.24 -18.06 14.11
N ASN A 38 13.72 -17.39 13.08
CA ASN A 38 13.49 -17.95 11.75
C ASN A 38 14.77 -18.39 11.02
N THR A 39 15.95 -17.90 11.45
CA THR A 39 17.24 -18.25 10.85
C THR A 39 17.58 -19.72 11.09
N CYS A 40 17.17 -20.26 12.24
CA CYS A 40 17.47 -21.64 12.62
C CYS A 40 16.23 -22.54 12.64
N HIS A 41 15.05 -21.96 12.90
CA HIS A 41 13.79 -22.71 13.00
C HIS A 41 12.88 -22.41 11.83
N ILE A 42 12.43 -23.47 11.15
CA ILE A 42 11.49 -23.37 10.04
C ILE A 42 10.11 -23.82 10.54
N MET A 43 9.07 -23.07 10.21
CA MET A 43 7.71 -23.40 10.64
C MET A 43 7.22 -24.66 9.92
N GLY A 44 6.83 -25.68 10.71
CA GLY A 44 6.26 -26.94 10.20
C GLY A 44 7.27 -27.97 9.70
N LYS A 45 8.58 -27.70 9.71
CA LYS A 45 9.61 -28.68 9.34
C LYS A 45 10.92 -28.46 10.11
N ASP A 46 11.74 -29.51 10.16
CA ASP A 46 13.06 -29.45 10.78
C ASP A 46 14.05 -28.64 9.93
N GLY A 47 14.96 -27.92 10.59
CA GLY A 47 16.05 -27.16 9.99
C GLY A 47 17.31 -27.27 10.85
N THR A 48 18.06 -26.18 11.01
CA THR A 48 19.18 -26.11 11.97
C THR A 48 18.71 -26.39 13.41
N GLY A 49 17.51 -25.92 13.75
CA GLY A 49 16.77 -26.27 14.96
C GLY A 49 15.54 -27.14 14.66
N PRO A 50 14.94 -27.76 15.69
CA PRO A 50 13.75 -28.61 15.54
C PRO A 50 12.52 -27.84 15.09
N ASN A 51 11.59 -28.56 14.45
CA ASN A 51 10.23 -28.08 14.22
C ASN A 51 9.62 -27.65 15.56
N LEU A 52 9.11 -26.43 15.60
CA LEU A 52 8.57 -25.83 16.81
C LEU A 52 7.03 -25.88 16.88
N VAL A 53 6.34 -26.34 15.84
CA VAL A 53 4.88 -26.51 15.88
C VAL A 53 4.52 -27.53 16.95
N GLY A 54 3.64 -27.19 17.89
CA GLY A 54 3.30 -28.06 19.03
C GLY A 54 4.36 -28.12 20.14
N VAL A 55 5.31 -27.18 20.19
CA VAL A 55 6.41 -27.17 21.17
C VAL A 55 5.90 -27.13 22.61
N LYS A 56 4.76 -26.50 22.90
CA LYS A 56 4.20 -26.49 24.25
C LYS A 56 3.79 -27.89 24.70
N SER A 57 3.11 -28.63 23.82
CA SER A 57 2.75 -30.03 24.12
C SER A 57 3.98 -30.89 24.33
N ARG A 58 5.05 -30.65 23.54
CA ARG A 58 6.33 -31.34 23.72
C ARG A 58 7.04 -30.97 25.01
N TRP A 59 6.73 -29.83 25.63
CA TRP A 59 7.32 -29.34 26.89
C TRP A 59 6.33 -29.34 28.07
N GLU A 60 5.21 -30.06 27.97
CA GLU A 60 4.20 -30.20 29.03
C GLU A 60 4.83 -30.74 30.33
N GLY A 61 4.58 -30.08 31.47
CA GLY A 61 5.20 -30.41 32.76
C GLY A 61 6.58 -29.77 33.03
N GLU A 62 7.21 -29.15 32.02
CA GLU A 62 8.48 -28.42 32.14
C GLU A 62 8.42 -27.05 31.43
N GLU A 63 7.26 -26.39 31.41
CA GLU A 63 7.03 -25.16 30.63
C GLU A 63 7.95 -24.01 31.02
N GLU A 64 8.29 -23.88 32.30
CA GLU A 64 9.24 -22.86 32.77
C GLU A 64 10.65 -23.09 32.21
N ASN A 65 11.07 -24.36 32.10
CA ASN A 65 12.35 -24.73 31.51
C ASN A 65 12.39 -24.44 30.01
N LEU A 66 11.26 -24.44 29.30
CA LEU A 66 11.18 -24.05 27.88
C LEU A 66 11.53 -22.57 27.69
N TYR A 67 11.02 -21.67 28.53
CA TYR A 67 11.34 -20.24 28.42
C TYR A 67 12.78 -19.96 28.87
N GLU A 68 13.26 -20.64 29.92
CA GLU A 68 14.67 -20.55 30.34
C GLU A 68 15.62 -21.13 29.29
N TRP A 69 15.19 -22.16 28.56
CA TRP A 69 15.93 -22.72 27.45
C TRP A 69 16.14 -21.69 26.33
N ILE A 70 15.09 -20.98 25.93
CA ILE A 70 15.16 -19.92 24.91
C ILE A 70 16.16 -18.83 25.31
N LEU A 71 16.11 -18.41 26.58
CA LEU A 71 17.01 -17.40 27.12
C LEU A 71 18.46 -17.88 27.18
N ASN A 72 18.69 -19.08 27.71
CA ASN A 72 20.04 -19.62 27.93
C ASN A 72 20.04 -21.16 27.98
N SER A 73 19.97 -21.77 26.80
CA SER A 73 20.05 -23.23 26.64
C SER A 73 21.27 -23.87 27.31
N PRO A 74 22.51 -23.34 27.18
CA PRO A 74 23.69 -23.89 27.87
C PRO A 74 23.53 -23.99 29.38
N LYS A 75 22.88 -23.00 30.01
CA LYS A 75 22.62 -22.99 31.46
C LYS A 75 21.66 -24.12 31.86
N VAL A 76 20.54 -24.29 31.13
CA VAL A 76 19.54 -25.34 31.43
C VAL A 76 20.15 -26.75 31.25
N ILE A 77 21.03 -26.92 30.27
CA ILE A 77 21.79 -28.18 30.07
C ILE A 77 22.73 -28.43 31.25
N ALA A 78 23.45 -27.42 31.71
CA ALA A 78 24.43 -27.53 32.79
C ALA A 78 23.78 -27.79 34.17
N GLU A 79 22.62 -27.20 34.42
CA GLU A 79 21.87 -27.38 35.67
C GLU A 79 21.20 -28.76 35.76
N GLY A 80 20.97 -29.43 34.62
CA GLY A 80 20.50 -30.82 34.57
C GLY A 80 19.07 -31.05 35.08
N ASN A 81 18.30 -29.97 35.27
CA ASN A 81 16.95 -29.95 35.86
C ASN A 81 15.82 -30.22 34.85
N SER A 82 16.13 -30.42 33.57
CA SER A 82 15.18 -30.75 32.51
C SER A 82 15.62 -32.01 31.78
N GLU A 83 14.73 -33.00 31.67
CA GLU A 83 15.00 -34.21 30.89
C GLU A 83 15.05 -33.89 29.38
N ARG A 84 14.22 -32.94 28.94
CA ARG A 84 14.13 -32.50 27.54
C ARG A 84 15.35 -31.72 27.09
N ALA A 85 15.94 -30.91 27.97
CA ALA A 85 17.20 -30.23 27.72
C ALA A 85 18.37 -31.21 27.48
N LYS A 86 18.35 -32.39 28.10
CA LYS A 86 19.38 -33.43 27.93
C LYS A 86 19.24 -34.16 26.59
N ALA A 87 18.01 -34.36 26.13
CA ALA A 87 17.68 -35.02 24.86
C ALA A 87 18.05 -34.19 23.62
N VAL A 88 18.41 -32.90 23.76
CA VAL A 88 18.83 -32.05 22.63
C VAL A 88 20.03 -32.63 21.87
N LYS A 89 20.92 -33.33 22.58
CA LYS A 89 22.15 -33.91 22.03
C LYS A 89 21.86 -34.97 20.96
N ASP A 90 20.67 -35.57 21.03
CA ASP A 90 20.21 -36.58 20.08
C ASP A 90 19.64 -35.94 18.79
N TYR A 91 19.29 -34.65 18.84
CA TYR A 91 18.71 -33.91 17.72
C TYR A 91 19.73 -33.06 16.96
N SER A 92 20.57 -32.27 17.66
CA SER A 92 21.56 -31.41 17.02
C SER A 92 22.91 -31.47 17.75
N PRO A 93 24.03 -31.58 17.02
CA PRO A 93 25.36 -31.51 17.61
C PRO A 93 25.72 -30.10 18.11
N THR A 94 24.90 -29.09 17.77
CA THR A 94 25.14 -27.69 18.13
C THR A 94 24.14 -27.21 19.19
N VAL A 95 24.65 -26.60 20.26
CA VAL A 95 23.81 -26.00 21.31
C VAL A 95 23.22 -24.69 20.81
N MET A 96 21.95 -24.42 21.12
CA MET A 96 21.31 -23.16 20.76
C MET A 96 22.05 -21.98 21.43
N PRO A 97 22.47 -20.95 20.65
CA PRO A 97 23.17 -19.80 21.21
C PRO A 97 22.24 -18.99 22.12
N ILE A 98 22.83 -18.25 23.06
CA ILE A 98 22.12 -17.38 24.00
C ILE A 98 21.30 -16.33 23.23
N GLN A 99 20.00 -16.25 23.52
CA GLN A 99 19.10 -15.31 22.86
C GLN A 99 18.94 -14.05 23.71
N VAL A 100 19.10 -12.88 23.07
CA VAL A 100 18.81 -11.58 23.71
C VAL A 100 17.31 -11.29 23.57
N VAL A 101 16.51 -11.98 24.38
CA VAL A 101 15.05 -11.79 24.52
C VAL A 101 14.69 -11.73 25.99
N THR A 102 13.58 -11.08 26.32
CA THR A 102 12.95 -11.15 27.64
C THR A 102 12.07 -12.39 27.74
N LYS A 103 11.71 -12.79 28.97
CA LYS A 103 10.84 -13.94 29.21
C LYS A 103 9.44 -13.74 28.59
N ASP A 104 8.93 -12.52 28.59
CA ASP A 104 7.63 -12.18 27.99
C ASP A 104 7.68 -12.25 26.46
N GLU A 105 8.78 -11.81 25.83
CA GLU A 105 8.99 -11.97 24.38
C GLU A 105 9.15 -13.45 24.00
N ALA A 106 9.88 -14.24 24.79
CA ALA A 106 10.01 -15.68 24.58
C ALA A 106 8.64 -16.39 24.63
N LYS A 107 7.77 -15.97 25.56
CA LYS A 107 6.40 -16.46 25.64
C LYS A 107 5.58 -16.07 24.41
N ALA A 108 5.64 -14.82 23.97
CA ALA A 108 4.94 -14.36 22.77
C ALA A 108 5.37 -15.13 21.51
N ILE A 109 6.67 -15.41 21.36
CA ILE A 109 7.22 -16.23 20.27
C ILE A 109 6.63 -17.65 20.32
N ILE A 110 6.64 -18.30 21.49
CA ILE A 110 6.13 -19.66 21.65
C ILE A 110 4.62 -19.73 21.45
N ASP A 111 3.86 -18.72 21.91
CA ASP A 111 2.43 -18.60 21.68
C ASP A 111 2.11 -18.51 20.18
N TYR A 112 2.86 -17.70 19.43
CA TYR A 112 2.72 -17.58 17.97
C TYR A 112 3.01 -18.91 17.27
N VAL A 113 4.14 -19.54 17.63
CA VAL A 113 4.62 -20.75 16.96
C VAL A 113 3.70 -21.96 17.21
N ASP A 114 3.16 -22.09 18.43
CA ASP A 114 2.26 -23.18 18.81
C ASP A 114 0.86 -23.00 18.18
N GLY A 115 0.44 -21.75 17.95
CA GLY A 115 -0.79 -21.39 17.24
C GLY A 115 -0.68 -21.38 15.71
N TRP A 116 0.52 -21.60 15.15
CA TRP A 116 0.74 -21.55 13.72
C TRP A 116 0.09 -22.74 13.02
N THR A 117 -0.65 -22.45 11.96
CA THR A 117 -1.19 -23.44 11.03
C THR A 117 -0.55 -23.24 9.67
N PRO A 118 -0.22 -24.32 8.93
CA PRO A 118 0.34 -24.17 7.61
C PRO A 118 -0.63 -23.38 6.73
N PRO A 119 -0.15 -22.39 5.96
CA PRO A 119 -1.00 -21.71 4.99
C PRO A 119 -1.61 -22.77 4.08
N VAL A 120 -2.93 -22.73 3.93
CA VAL A 120 -3.61 -23.60 2.97
C VAL A 120 -3.01 -23.28 1.61
N VAL A 121 -2.21 -24.21 1.08
CA VAL A 121 -1.74 -24.15 -0.29
C VAL A 121 -3.00 -24.33 -1.13
N MET A 122 -3.63 -23.21 -1.49
CA MET A 122 -4.51 -23.20 -2.64
C MET A 122 -3.63 -23.66 -3.80
N PRO A 123 -4.01 -24.70 -4.56
CA PRO A 123 -3.29 -25.03 -5.77
C PRO A 123 -3.14 -23.76 -6.59
N ASP A 124 -1.94 -23.51 -7.11
CA ASP A 124 -1.63 -22.37 -7.96
C ASP A 124 -2.71 -22.26 -9.03
N ASP A 125 -3.70 -21.40 -8.77
CA ASP A 125 -4.73 -21.08 -9.72
C ASP A 125 -4.08 -20.03 -10.63
N PRO A 126 -3.78 -20.35 -11.90
CA PRO A 126 -3.18 -19.40 -12.83
C PRO A 126 -4.12 -18.22 -13.14
N THR A 127 -5.30 -18.16 -12.52
CA THR A 127 -6.23 -17.02 -12.60
C THR A 127 -6.07 -15.99 -11.47
N ILE A 128 -5.22 -16.23 -10.47
CA ILE A 128 -4.91 -15.22 -9.45
C ILE A 128 -3.61 -14.51 -9.85
N ASP A 129 -3.77 -13.38 -10.56
CA ASP A 129 -2.68 -12.45 -10.82
C ASP A 129 -1.95 -12.10 -9.50
N PRO A 130 -0.60 -12.03 -9.50
CA PRO A 130 0.13 -11.56 -8.34
C PRO A 130 -0.42 -10.18 -7.95
N GLU A 131 -0.75 -10.00 -6.67
CA GLU A 131 -1.33 -8.77 -6.17
C GLU A 131 -0.42 -7.59 -6.57
N LEU A 132 -0.86 -6.83 -7.57
CA LEU A 132 -0.14 -5.68 -8.09
C LEU A 132 0.01 -4.65 -6.98
N ILE A 133 1.18 -4.61 -6.35
CA ILE A 133 1.52 -3.57 -5.38
C ILE A 133 1.70 -2.27 -6.17
N TYR A 134 0.65 -1.45 -6.18
CA TYR A 134 0.68 -0.13 -6.82
C TYR A 134 1.64 0.78 -6.05
N VAL A 135 2.87 0.94 -6.57
CA VAL A 135 3.82 1.93 -6.06
C VAL A 135 3.40 3.31 -6.56
N PRO A 136 3.10 4.28 -5.67
CA PRO A 136 2.76 5.64 -6.09
C PRO A 136 3.90 6.30 -6.88
N ASP A 137 3.53 7.08 -7.90
CA ASP A 137 4.49 7.95 -8.59
C ASP A 137 4.83 9.15 -7.69
N TYR A 138 5.90 9.00 -6.90
CA TYR A 138 6.34 10.01 -5.93
C TYR A 138 6.76 11.33 -6.58
N ALA A 139 7.27 11.33 -7.82
CA ALA A 139 7.68 12.55 -8.52
C ALA A 139 6.46 13.38 -8.94
N LYS A 140 5.43 12.73 -9.46
CA LYS A 140 4.14 13.35 -9.75
C LYS A 140 3.44 13.81 -8.48
N ASN A 141 3.46 12.98 -7.43
CA ASN A 141 2.84 13.33 -6.15
C ASN A 141 3.48 14.54 -5.50
N LEU A 142 4.81 14.65 -5.54
CA LEU A 142 5.52 15.82 -5.03
C LEU A 142 5.15 17.10 -5.80
N THR A 143 4.98 17.00 -7.12
CA THR A 143 4.51 18.13 -7.94
C THR A 143 3.09 18.55 -7.53
N LEU A 144 2.19 17.59 -7.37
CA LEU A 144 0.81 17.85 -6.93
C LEU A 144 0.75 18.43 -5.51
N PHE A 145 1.62 17.97 -4.61
CA PHE A 145 1.75 18.47 -3.25
C PHE A 145 2.06 19.97 -3.22
N TYR A 146 3.06 20.42 -4.00
CA TYR A 146 3.40 21.84 -4.09
C TYR A 146 2.27 22.68 -4.70
N VAL A 147 1.58 22.15 -5.71
CA VAL A 147 0.41 22.83 -6.29
C VAL A 147 -0.70 22.99 -5.25
N LEU A 148 -1.01 21.94 -4.48
CA LEU A 148 -2.02 22.00 -3.42
C LEU A 148 -1.63 22.97 -2.30
N LEU A 149 -0.36 23.01 -1.89
CA LEU A 149 0.14 24.00 -0.93
C LEU A 149 0.00 25.43 -1.45
N ALA A 150 0.31 25.66 -2.73
CA ALA A 150 0.13 26.98 -3.35
C ALA A 150 -1.35 27.40 -3.38
N ILE A 151 -2.27 26.48 -3.70
CA ILE A 151 -3.72 26.71 -3.66
C ILE A 151 -4.18 27.04 -2.24
N ILE A 152 -3.75 26.27 -1.24
CA ILE A 152 -4.08 26.52 0.17
C ILE A 152 -3.57 27.90 0.60
N GLY A 153 -2.33 28.27 0.25
CA GLY A 153 -1.77 29.59 0.51
C GLY A 153 -2.60 30.72 -0.13
N PHE A 154 -3.03 30.54 -1.38
CA PHE A 154 -3.89 31.50 -2.07
C PHE A 154 -5.28 31.61 -1.42
N LEU A 155 -5.90 30.50 -1.03
CA LEU A 155 -7.19 30.49 -0.34
C LEU A 155 -7.11 31.21 1.00
N LEU A 156 -6.05 30.97 1.79
CA LEU A 156 -5.82 31.67 3.04
C LEU A 156 -5.63 33.19 2.83
N LEU A 157 -4.89 33.59 1.80
CA LEU A 157 -4.75 35.00 1.42
C LEU A 157 -6.10 35.63 1.04
N ALA A 158 -6.92 34.93 0.24
CA ALA A 158 -8.25 35.39 -0.14
C ALA A 158 -9.17 35.55 1.08
N ILE A 159 -9.13 34.60 2.02
CA ILE A 159 -9.86 34.67 3.29
C ILE A 159 -9.41 35.89 4.10
N LEU A 160 -8.11 36.15 4.19
CA LEU A 160 -7.57 37.34 4.89
C LEU A 160 -8.03 38.65 4.24
N ILE A 161 -8.07 38.73 2.91
CA ILE A 161 -8.56 39.92 2.19
C ILE A 161 -10.03 40.16 2.47
N VAL A 162 -10.88 39.13 2.35
CA VAL A 162 -12.32 39.23 2.62
C VAL A 162 -12.57 39.59 4.09
N SER A 163 -11.81 39.01 5.01
CA SER A 163 -11.88 39.30 6.45
C SER A 163 -11.53 40.76 6.76
N LYS A 164 -10.41 41.28 6.22
CA LYS A 164 -10.03 42.69 6.37
C LYS A 164 -11.05 43.64 5.74
N SER A 165 -11.55 43.33 4.55
CA SER A 165 -12.59 44.11 3.88
C SER A 165 -13.87 44.20 4.72
N THR A 166 -14.32 43.05 5.24
CA THR A 166 -15.50 42.99 6.11
C THR A 166 -15.28 43.81 7.39
N SER A 167 -14.12 43.71 8.03
CA SER A 167 -13.76 44.50 9.22
C SER A 167 -13.75 46.01 8.95
N ALA A 168 -13.25 46.44 7.78
CA ALA A 168 -13.25 47.84 7.39
C ALA A 168 -14.68 48.40 7.22
N ILE A 169 -15.58 47.63 6.60
CA ILE A 169 -16.99 48.03 6.46
C ILE A 169 -17.68 48.09 7.83
N VAL A 170 -17.46 47.11 8.70
CA VAL A 170 -18.03 47.09 10.07
C VAL A 170 -17.54 48.29 10.90
N LYS A 171 -16.32 48.79 10.66
CA LYS A 171 -15.80 49.97 11.36
C LYS A 171 -16.31 51.30 10.78
N SER A 172 -16.87 51.31 9.57
CA SER A 172 -17.35 52.53 8.91
C SER A 172 -18.52 53.19 9.67
N ASP A 173 -18.57 54.53 9.65
CA ASP A 173 -19.64 55.27 10.33
C ASP A 173 -21.02 55.02 9.72
N LEU A 174 -21.06 54.70 8.42
CA LEU A 174 -22.28 54.25 7.73
C LEU A 174 -22.86 52.98 8.36
N PHE A 175 -22.00 52.02 8.71
CA PHE A 175 -22.42 50.79 9.36
C PHE A 175 -22.92 51.04 10.79
N LYS A 176 -22.19 51.82 11.58
CA LYS A 176 -22.60 52.17 12.95
C LYS A 176 -23.97 52.85 12.96
N LYS A 177 -24.20 53.79 12.04
CA LYS A 177 -25.48 54.51 11.90
C LYS A 177 -26.64 53.57 11.49
N ARG A 178 -26.40 52.66 10.55
CA ARG A 178 -27.41 51.66 10.14
C ARG A 178 -27.70 50.63 11.22
N MET A 179 -26.69 50.18 11.95
CA MET A 179 -26.88 49.28 13.09
C MET A 179 -27.65 49.95 14.22
N SER A 180 -27.39 51.23 14.52
CA SER A 180 -28.20 51.97 15.50
C SER A 180 -29.64 52.17 15.03
N GLU A 181 -29.87 52.47 13.75
CA GLU A 181 -31.22 52.55 13.16
C GLU A 181 -31.98 51.21 13.27
N MET A 182 -31.32 50.07 13.03
CA MET A 182 -31.92 48.75 13.19
C MET A 182 -32.14 48.37 14.66
N TYR A 183 -31.20 48.71 15.56
CA TYR A 183 -31.33 48.46 17.00
C TYR A 183 -32.51 49.23 17.60
N GLU A 184 -32.65 50.51 17.25
CA GLU A 184 -33.80 51.35 17.62
C GLU A 184 -35.12 50.79 17.06
N LYS A 185 -35.14 50.38 15.78
CA LYS A 185 -36.34 49.82 15.11
C LYS A 185 -36.77 48.45 15.67
N ASN A 186 -35.84 47.67 16.23
CA ASN A 186 -36.08 46.29 16.69
C ASN A 186 -36.01 46.12 18.22
N LYS A 187 -36.04 47.23 18.97
CA LYS A 187 -35.95 47.31 20.44
C LYS A 187 -36.98 46.45 21.20
N SER A 188 -38.04 45.98 20.55
CA SER A 188 -39.07 45.09 21.14
C SER A 188 -38.90 43.59 20.84
N LYS A 189 -37.85 43.17 20.13
CA LYS A 189 -37.59 41.74 19.84
C LYS A 189 -36.26 41.32 20.48
N THR A 190 -36.36 40.92 21.73
CA THR A 190 -35.31 40.23 22.50
C THR A 190 -34.72 39.07 21.68
N GLY A 191 -33.39 39.03 21.56
CA GLY A 191 -32.69 37.83 21.08
C GLY A 191 -31.52 38.01 20.10
N LEU A 192 -30.99 39.23 19.87
CA LEU A 192 -29.88 39.39 18.91
C LEU A 192 -28.47 39.20 19.50
N ASN A 193 -28.33 39.24 20.84
CA ASN A 193 -27.01 39.18 21.50
C ASN A 193 -26.45 37.75 21.68
N ALA A 194 -27.25 36.70 21.46
CA ALA A 194 -26.82 35.31 21.68
C ALA A 194 -26.18 34.65 20.44
N VAL A 195 -26.42 35.16 19.23
CA VAL A 195 -25.97 34.51 17.98
C VAL A 195 -24.53 34.89 17.61
N LEU A 196 -24.04 36.04 18.06
CA LEU A 196 -22.69 36.53 17.74
C LEU A 196 -21.58 35.88 18.59
N ILE A 197 -21.91 35.39 19.78
CA ILE A 197 -20.92 34.79 20.71
C ILE A 197 -20.73 33.28 20.46
N ILE A 198 -21.73 32.60 19.89
CA ILE A 198 -21.67 31.15 19.60
C ILE A 198 -20.89 30.86 18.29
N LEU A 199 -20.66 31.86 17.44
CA LEU A 199 -19.96 31.68 16.16
C LEU A 199 -18.43 31.80 16.24
N PHE A 200 -17.84 32.15 17.39
CA PHE A 200 -16.40 32.46 17.50
C PHE A 200 -15.62 31.60 18.52
N SER A 201 -16.26 30.62 19.15
CA SER A 201 -15.69 29.85 20.28
C SER A 201 -15.43 28.37 19.98
N GLY A 202 -15.33 27.98 18.71
CA GLY A 202 -15.21 26.58 18.33
C GLY A 202 -14.10 26.30 17.31
N PHE A 203 -12.87 26.75 17.52
CA PHE A 203 -11.69 26.18 16.85
C PHE A 203 -10.43 26.52 17.64
N ALA A 204 -10.24 25.82 18.76
CA ALA A 204 -8.98 25.82 19.48
C ALA A 204 -8.82 24.49 20.21
N THR A 205 -8.68 23.39 19.46
CA THR A 205 -8.12 22.15 20.01
C THR A 205 -7.58 21.24 18.91
N GLN A 206 -6.35 20.79 19.16
CA GLN A 206 -5.64 19.63 18.58
C GLN A 206 -5.12 19.78 17.15
N ALA A 207 -3.91 20.34 17.05
CA ALA A 207 -2.94 19.88 16.07
C ALA A 207 -2.29 18.60 16.64
N ASN A 208 -2.84 17.44 16.31
CA ASN A 208 -2.04 16.22 16.34
C ASN A 208 -1.19 16.27 15.08
N ALA A 209 0.12 16.41 15.27
CA ALA A 209 1.09 16.33 14.21
C ALA A 209 0.89 15.00 13.46
N LEU A 210 0.95 15.04 12.13
CA LEU A 210 1.27 13.85 11.36
C LEU A 210 2.56 13.28 11.98
N SER A 211 2.49 12.10 12.57
CA SER A 211 3.67 11.30 12.86
C SER A 211 4.19 10.83 11.51
N PRO A 212 5.30 11.37 10.98
CA PRO A 212 5.92 10.77 9.82
C PRO A 212 6.34 9.39 10.26
N GLU A 213 5.83 8.34 9.59
CA GLU A 213 6.46 7.04 9.68
C GLU A 213 7.93 7.21 9.33
N ALA A 214 8.80 6.58 10.13
CA ALA A 214 10.23 6.70 9.97
C ALA A 214 10.62 6.33 8.52
N PRO A 215 11.54 7.08 7.88
CA PRO A 215 11.93 6.78 6.51
C PRO A 215 12.48 5.36 6.44
N VAL A 216 11.89 4.55 5.56
CA VAL A 216 12.51 3.29 5.13
C VAL A 216 13.80 3.68 4.41
N MET A 217 14.93 3.46 5.07
CA MET A 217 16.25 3.77 4.55
C MET A 217 16.57 2.82 3.40
N THR A 218 16.43 3.31 2.17
CA THR A 218 17.04 2.69 0.98
C THR A 218 18.35 3.40 0.65
N SER A 219 19.24 2.71 -0.05
CA SER A 219 20.65 3.02 -0.29
C SER A 219 20.96 4.29 -1.11
N ASN A 220 20.00 5.18 -1.33
CA ASN A 220 20.23 6.45 -2.02
C ASN A 220 20.22 7.63 -1.04
N GLU A 221 21.35 8.34 -0.97
CA GLU A 221 21.61 9.54 -0.16
C GLU A 221 20.79 10.77 -0.58
N ASN A 222 19.47 10.65 -0.68
CA ASN A 222 18.59 11.76 -1.02
C ASN A 222 17.45 11.83 0.01
N LEU A 223 17.56 12.79 0.95
CA LEU A 223 16.49 13.22 1.86
C LEU A 223 15.34 13.89 1.07
N TRP A 224 14.67 13.14 0.19
CA TRP A 224 13.52 13.63 -0.54
C TRP A 224 12.24 13.34 0.25
N LEU A 225 11.34 14.32 0.26
CA LEU A 225 10.01 14.20 0.84
C LEU A 225 9.21 13.22 -0.02
N TYR A 226 9.03 11.98 0.45
CA TYR A 226 8.12 11.04 -0.19
C TYR A 226 6.69 11.43 0.12
N VAL A 227 5.92 11.78 -0.91
CA VAL A 227 4.51 12.15 -0.74
C VAL A 227 3.62 11.00 -1.20
N GLU A 228 2.84 10.45 -0.28
CA GLU A 228 1.88 9.40 -0.58
C GLU A 228 0.56 9.96 -1.15
N ASN A 229 -0.22 9.07 -1.79
CA ASN A 229 -1.56 9.43 -2.27
C ASN A 229 -2.48 9.82 -1.10
N SER A 230 -2.30 9.18 0.06
CA SER A 230 -3.03 9.47 1.32
C SER A 230 -2.86 10.93 1.74
N GLU A 231 -1.63 11.44 1.69
CA GLU A 231 -1.28 12.82 2.05
C GLU A 231 -1.84 13.84 1.06
N LEU A 232 -1.85 13.52 -0.24
CA LEU A 232 -2.51 14.35 -1.26
C LEU A 232 -4.02 14.46 -1.03
N TYR A 233 -4.68 13.36 -0.65
CA TYR A 233 -6.11 13.40 -0.33
C TYR A 233 -6.41 14.26 0.89
N VAL A 234 -5.57 14.19 1.93
CA VAL A 234 -5.69 15.06 3.11
C VAL A 234 -5.58 16.54 2.71
N LEU A 235 -4.57 16.90 1.90
CA LEU A 235 -4.40 18.28 1.41
C LEU A 235 -5.56 18.74 0.52
N LEU A 236 -6.07 17.86 -0.34
CA LEU A 236 -7.24 18.15 -1.17
C LEU A 236 -8.48 18.45 -0.31
N ILE A 237 -8.73 17.64 0.72
CA ILE A 237 -9.84 17.85 1.67
C ILE A 237 -9.70 19.21 2.36
N ILE A 238 -8.49 19.54 2.85
CA ILE A 238 -8.21 20.84 3.47
C ILE A 238 -8.50 21.99 2.49
N ALA A 239 -8.03 21.88 1.24
CA ALA A 239 -8.26 22.88 0.21
C ALA A 239 -9.76 23.07 -0.08
N LEU A 240 -10.53 21.98 -0.17
CA LEU A 240 -11.98 22.04 -0.40
C LEU A 240 -12.73 22.65 0.79
N LEU A 241 -12.33 22.34 2.03
CA LEU A 241 -12.89 22.96 3.24
C LEU A 241 -12.62 24.46 3.27
N LEU A 242 -11.39 24.89 2.95
CA LEU A 242 -11.03 26.31 2.85
C LEU A 242 -11.80 27.02 1.74
N LEU A 243 -11.98 26.39 0.58
CA LEU A 243 -12.80 26.92 -0.51
C LEU A 243 -14.27 27.07 -0.08
N GLY A 244 -14.84 26.06 0.57
CA GLY A 244 -16.20 26.10 1.12
C GLY A 244 -16.36 27.23 2.14
N PHE A 245 -15.38 27.40 3.03
CA PHE A 245 -15.34 28.50 4.00
C PHE A 245 -15.24 29.87 3.32
N LEU A 246 -14.38 30.03 2.33
CA LEU A 246 -14.25 31.26 1.55
C LEU A 246 -15.57 31.61 0.84
N LEU A 247 -16.21 30.64 0.16
CA LEU A 247 -17.50 30.86 -0.50
C LEU A 247 -18.60 31.21 0.52
N HIS A 248 -18.58 30.60 1.70
CA HIS A 248 -19.48 30.95 2.80
C HIS A 248 -19.25 32.40 3.26
N MET A 249 -17.99 32.80 3.49
CA MET A 249 -17.63 34.17 3.87
C MET A 249 -18.05 35.19 2.82
N VAL A 250 -17.79 34.92 1.55
CA VAL A 250 -18.21 35.76 0.42
C VAL A 250 -19.74 35.86 0.36
N ARG A 251 -20.45 34.74 0.54
CA ARG A 251 -21.92 34.74 0.60
C ARG A 251 -22.45 35.58 1.76
N MET A 252 -21.83 35.49 2.93
CA MET A 252 -22.17 36.31 4.10
C MET A 252 -21.90 37.78 3.84
N PHE A 253 -20.77 38.11 3.22
CA PHE A 253 -20.43 39.48 2.81
C PHE A 253 -21.46 40.08 1.84
N TYR A 254 -21.92 39.32 0.84
CA TYR A 254 -22.97 39.80 -0.06
C TYR A 254 -24.32 39.95 0.63
N LYS A 255 -24.70 39.04 1.54
CA LYS A 255 -25.90 39.21 2.36
C LYS A 255 -25.81 40.49 3.21
N PHE A 256 -24.63 40.78 3.74
CA PHE A 256 -24.37 41.95 4.56
C PHE A 256 -24.47 43.25 3.74
N ILE A 257 -23.88 43.31 2.54
CA ILE A 257 -24.06 44.44 1.62
C ILE A 257 -25.54 44.62 1.24
N HIS A 258 -26.24 43.50 0.97
CA HIS A 258 -27.66 43.56 0.68
C HIS A 258 -28.47 44.11 1.88
N MET A 259 -28.06 43.81 3.11
CA MET A 259 -28.68 44.35 4.33
C MET A 259 -28.51 45.88 4.48
N MET A 260 -27.47 46.46 3.87
CA MET A 260 -27.26 47.92 3.87
C MET A 260 -28.15 48.68 2.86
N LYS A 261 -28.73 47.98 1.87
CA LYS A 261 -29.66 48.59 0.90
C LYS A 261 -31.03 48.91 1.56
N PRO A 262 -31.73 49.96 1.13
CA PRO A 262 -33.07 50.30 1.62
C PRO A 262 -34.06 49.13 1.47
N GLU A 263 -34.92 48.93 2.49
CA GLU A 263 -35.87 47.82 2.56
C GLU A 263 -36.81 47.76 1.35
N GLU A 264 -37.29 48.92 0.90
CA GLU A 264 -38.18 49.04 -0.26
C GLU A 264 -37.49 48.59 -1.57
N GLN A 265 -36.21 48.93 -1.74
CA GLN A 265 -35.43 48.56 -2.92
C GLN A 265 -35.11 47.06 -2.93
N ARG A 266 -34.83 46.47 -1.75
CA ARG A 266 -34.67 45.01 -1.60
C ARG A 266 -35.94 44.24 -1.99
N GLN A 267 -37.11 44.68 -1.51
CA GLN A 267 -38.37 43.99 -1.80
C GLN A 267 -38.73 44.06 -3.29
N LYS A 268 -38.46 45.20 -3.95
CA LYS A 268 -38.68 45.36 -5.41
C LYS A 268 -37.72 44.48 -6.22
N GLU A 269 -36.42 44.47 -5.90
CA GLU A 269 -35.41 43.62 -6.56
C GLU A 269 -35.73 42.13 -6.36
N ALA A 270 -36.07 41.70 -5.14
CA ALA A 270 -36.40 40.31 -4.84
C ALA A 270 -37.64 39.81 -5.56
N LYS A 271 -38.74 40.59 -5.57
CA LYS A 271 -39.97 40.25 -6.31
C LYS A 271 -39.72 40.16 -7.81
N LYS A 272 -38.93 41.09 -8.36
CA LYS A 272 -38.52 41.08 -9.77
C LYS A 272 -37.71 39.82 -10.11
N LEU A 273 -36.70 39.48 -9.30
CA LEU A 273 -35.86 38.31 -9.51
C LEU A 273 -36.63 36.99 -9.39
N ILE A 274 -37.55 36.87 -8.43
CA ILE A 274 -38.41 35.69 -8.27
C ILE A 274 -39.32 35.53 -9.48
N LYS A 275 -39.95 36.61 -9.94
CA LYS A 275 -40.81 36.62 -11.12
C LYS A 275 -40.02 36.24 -12.39
N GLU A 276 -38.83 36.78 -12.56
CA GLU A 276 -37.94 36.46 -13.70
C GLU A 276 -37.42 35.03 -13.64
N ARG A 277 -37.02 34.52 -12.46
CA ARG A 277 -36.59 33.12 -12.28
C ARG A 277 -37.73 32.14 -12.55
N LYS A 278 -38.93 32.41 -12.04
CA LYS A 278 -40.13 31.59 -12.30
C LYS A 278 -40.45 31.59 -13.80
N LYS A 279 -40.50 32.77 -14.44
CA LYS A 279 -40.73 32.88 -15.89
C LYS A 279 -39.69 32.12 -16.72
N ARG A 280 -38.39 32.26 -16.38
CA ARG A 280 -37.32 31.53 -17.08
C ARG A 280 -37.43 30.02 -16.89
N ARG A 281 -37.67 29.56 -15.66
CA ARG A 281 -37.84 28.13 -15.36
C ARG A 281 -39.05 27.54 -16.07
N ASP A 282 -40.19 28.22 -16.02
CA ASP A 282 -41.44 27.73 -16.61
C ASP A 282 -41.35 27.75 -18.15
N SER A 283 -40.68 28.74 -18.74
CA SER A 283 -40.37 28.78 -20.18
C SER A 283 -39.41 27.66 -20.61
N PHE A 284 -38.37 27.41 -19.81
CA PHE A 284 -37.39 26.36 -20.09
C PHE A 284 -38.01 24.97 -19.94
N ALA A 285 -38.75 24.73 -18.86
CA ALA A 285 -39.49 23.49 -18.64
C ALA A 285 -40.47 23.22 -19.79
N LYS A 286 -41.26 24.22 -20.20
CA LYS A 286 -42.17 24.10 -21.35
C LYS A 286 -41.45 23.79 -22.67
N SER A 287 -40.27 24.37 -22.90
CA SER A 287 -39.48 24.09 -24.10
C SER A 287 -38.88 22.68 -24.12
N LEU A 288 -38.58 22.09 -22.95
CA LEU A 288 -38.14 20.70 -22.86
C LEU A 288 -39.31 19.74 -23.00
N THR A 289 -40.35 19.91 -22.19
CA THR A 289 -41.40 18.88 -22.05
C THR A 289 -42.46 18.97 -23.12
N GLY A 290 -42.67 20.13 -23.75
CA GLY A 290 -43.77 20.34 -24.70
C GLY A 290 -45.16 20.09 -24.09
N ALA A 291 -45.26 19.95 -22.77
CA ALA A 291 -46.47 19.50 -22.09
C ALA A 291 -47.57 20.57 -22.13
N THR A 292 -48.79 20.12 -22.41
CA THR A 292 -49.99 20.94 -22.34
C THR A 292 -50.32 21.24 -20.86
N PRO A 293 -50.67 22.49 -20.49
CA PRO A 293 -51.04 22.82 -19.11
C PRO A 293 -52.29 22.06 -18.64
N ILE A 294 -52.39 21.82 -17.33
CA ILE A 294 -53.48 21.06 -16.69
C ILE A 294 -54.85 21.65 -17.04
N GLU A 295 -54.94 22.97 -17.15
CA GLU A 295 -56.19 23.67 -17.48
C GLU A 295 -56.70 23.37 -18.89
N GLU A 296 -55.85 22.83 -19.76
CA GLU A 296 -56.16 22.51 -21.15
C GLU A 296 -56.15 20.99 -21.44
N GLU A 297 -55.90 20.13 -20.45
CA GLU A 297 -55.86 18.68 -20.60
C GLU A 297 -57.17 18.10 -21.16
N ALA A 298 -58.31 18.69 -20.81
CA ALA A 298 -59.61 18.27 -21.33
C ALA A 298 -59.74 18.39 -22.85
N LYS A 299 -58.88 19.19 -23.52
CA LYS A 299 -58.87 19.33 -24.99
C LYS A 299 -58.10 18.21 -25.70
N ILE A 300 -57.24 17.51 -24.97
CA ILE A 300 -56.36 16.45 -25.50
C ILE A 300 -56.67 15.08 -24.89
N ASP A 301 -57.78 14.96 -24.16
CA ASP A 301 -58.27 13.69 -23.63
C ASP A 301 -58.80 12.84 -24.78
N LEU A 302 -58.33 11.60 -24.87
CA LEU A 302 -58.73 10.65 -25.92
C LEU A 302 -60.15 10.11 -25.73
N GLY A 303 -60.82 10.44 -24.61
CA GLY A 303 -62.24 10.19 -24.38
C GLY A 303 -62.60 8.76 -23.98
N HIS A 304 -61.58 7.90 -23.81
CA HIS A 304 -61.72 6.55 -23.28
C HIS A 304 -61.11 6.48 -21.87
N ASP A 305 -61.79 5.76 -20.98
CA ASP A 305 -61.37 5.54 -19.60
C ASP A 305 -61.19 4.03 -19.37
N TYR A 306 -60.02 3.65 -18.86
CA TYR A 306 -59.67 2.29 -18.51
C TYR A 306 -59.38 2.22 -17.02
N ASP A 307 -60.35 1.76 -16.23
CA ASP A 307 -60.21 1.60 -14.77
C ASP A 307 -59.79 2.90 -14.05
N GLY A 308 -60.37 4.03 -14.44
CA GLY A 308 -60.06 5.35 -13.92
C GLY A 308 -58.79 5.98 -14.49
N ILE A 309 -58.09 5.31 -15.40
CA ILE A 309 -56.93 5.83 -16.13
C ILE A 309 -57.41 6.41 -17.46
N ARG A 310 -57.06 7.68 -17.71
CA ARG A 310 -57.33 8.39 -18.96
C ARG A 310 -56.03 8.70 -19.67
N GLU A 311 -56.07 8.62 -20.99
CA GLU A 311 -54.91 8.85 -21.86
C GLU A 311 -54.99 10.22 -22.52
N LEU A 312 -53.87 10.95 -22.50
CA LEU A 312 -53.76 12.28 -23.09
C LEU A 312 -52.94 12.22 -24.39
N ASP A 313 -53.42 12.87 -25.44
CA ASP A 313 -52.72 13.04 -26.71
C ASP A 313 -51.70 14.20 -26.62
N ASN A 314 -50.73 14.07 -25.72
CA ASN A 314 -49.66 15.05 -25.56
C ASN A 314 -48.52 14.77 -26.56
N PRO A 315 -47.95 15.79 -27.23
CA PRO A 315 -46.80 15.58 -28.10
C PRO A 315 -45.63 14.99 -27.31
N MET A 316 -44.83 14.16 -27.97
CA MET A 316 -43.61 13.60 -27.39
C MET A 316 -42.68 14.74 -26.93
N PRO A 317 -42.07 14.65 -25.73
CA PRO A 317 -41.17 15.69 -25.24
C PRO A 317 -40.03 15.95 -26.24
N PRO A 318 -39.83 17.21 -26.68
CA PRO A 318 -38.77 17.55 -27.63
C PRO A 318 -37.37 17.08 -27.24
N TRP A 319 -37.04 17.09 -25.94
CA TRP A 319 -35.75 16.58 -25.46
C TRP A 319 -35.60 15.07 -25.65
N TRP A 320 -36.70 14.31 -25.49
CA TRP A 320 -36.71 12.86 -25.63
C TRP A 320 -36.57 12.49 -27.10
N LEU A 321 -37.32 13.18 -27.98
CA LEU A 321 -37.21 13.00 -29.42
C LEU A 321 -35.81 13.37 -29.93
N ALA A 322 -35.24 14.47 -29.45
CA ALA A 322 -33.87 14.86 -29.76
C ALA A 322 -32.87 13.79 -29.29
N GLY A 323 -33.02 13.26 -28.06
CA GLY A 323 -32.19 12.16 -27.56
C GLY A 323 -32.28 10.91 -28.42
N PHE A 324 -33.49 10.56 -28.89
CA PHE A 324 -33.71 9.44 -29.80
C PHE A 324 -33.02 9.64 -31.16
N PHE A 325 -33.08 10.83 -31.75
CA PHE A 325 -32.35 11.10 -32.99
C PHE A 325 -30.83 11.18 -32.79
N ILE A 326 -30.36 11.71 -31.66
CA ILE A 326 -28.93 11.73 -31.33
C ILE A 326 -28.38 10.31 -31.19
N SER A 327 -29.13 9.39 -30.59
CA SER A 327 -28.67 7.99 -30.47
C SER A 327 -28.58 7.31 -31.85
N ILE A 328 -29.49 7.59 -32.77
CA ILE A 328 -29.41 7.11 -34.16
C ILE A 328 -28.17 7.66 -34.86
N VAL A 329 -27.93 8.97 -34.78
CA VAL A 329 -26.75 9.59 -35.40
C VAL A 329 -25.46 9.03 -34.77
N PHE A 330 -25.42 8.88 -33.45
CA PHE A 330 -24.28 8.27 -32.75
C PHE A 330 -24.04 6.84 -33.20
N ALA A 331 -25.08 6.02 -33.34
CA ALA A 331 -24.95 4.64 -33.81
C ALA A 331 -24.37 4.57 -35.22
N ILE A 332 -24.81 5.45 -36.13
CA ILE A 332 -24.25 5.55 -37.48
C ILE A 332 -22.77 5.93 -37.42
N ILE A 333 -22.41 6.98 -36.66
CA ILE A 333 -21.02 7.42 -36.51
C ILE A 333 -20.16 6.31 -35.91
N TYR A 334 -20.64 5.62 -34.87
CA TYR A 334 -19.95 4.53 -34.20
C TYR A 334 -19.68 3.36 -35.16
N MET A 335 -20.70 2.94 -35.92
CA MET A 335 -20.57 1.88 -36.92
C MET A 335 -19.53 2.26 -37.98
N PHE A 336 -19.56 3.49 -38.49
CA PHE A 336 -18.56 3.94 -39.46
C PHE A 336 -17.16 4.04 -38.84
N HIS A 337 -17.03 4.55 -37.62
CA HIS A 337 -15.74 4.75 -36.95
C HIS A 337 -15.01 3.43 -36.65
N TYR A 338 -15.71 2.44 -36.12
CA TYR A 338 -15.13 1.15 -35.71
C TYR A 338 -15.18 0.08 -36.80
N HIS A 339 -16.29 -0.06 -37.53
CA HIS A 339 -16.49 -1.22 -38.42
C HIS A 339 -16.30 -0.91 -39.91
N VAL A 340 -16.57 0.31 -40.38
CA VAL A 340 -16.47 0.64 -41.83
C VAL A 340 -15.12 1.27 -42.19
N LEU A 341 -14.74 2.34 -41.47
CA LEU A 341 -13.53 3.11 -41.73
C LEU A 341 -12.31 2.58 -40.97
N GLY A 342 -12.52 1.74 -39.94
CA GLY A 342 -11.44 1.16 -39.13
C GLY A 342 -10.57 2.20 -38.42
N THR A 343 -11.12 3.39 -38.18
CA THR A 343 -10.39 4.51 -37.54
C THR A 343 -10.29 4.39 -36.02
N GLY A 344 -11.11 3.54 -35.40
CA GLY A 344 -11.05 3.21 -33.97
C GLY A 344 -10.62 1.76 -33.77
N ASP A 345 -9.81 1.52 -32.74
CA ASP A 345 -9.36 0.18 -32.38
C ASP A 345 -10.52 -0.63 -31.76
N LEU A 346 -10.72 -1.87 -32.24
CA LEU A 346 -11.62 -2.83 -31.59
C LEU A 346 -10.94 -3.42 -30.35
N GLN A 347 -11.73 -4.08 -29.50
CA GLN A 347 -11.30 -4.60 -28.20
C GLN A 347 -9.97 -5.37 -28.22
N GLU A 348 -9.75 -6.24 -29.21
CA GLU A 348 -8.54 -7.06 -29.31
C GLU A 348 -7.31 -6.23 -29.67
N VAL A 349 -7.47 -5.25 -30.57
CA VAL A 349 -6.39 -4.36 -31.00
C VAL A 349 -6.02 -3.40 -29.88
N GLU A 350 -7.02 -2.84 -29.19
CA GLU A 350 -6.79 -1.98 -28.03
C GLU A 350 -6.12 -2.77 -26.90
N TYR A 351 -6.58 -4.00 -26.62
CA TYR A 351 -5.95 -4.88 -25.65
C TYR A 351 -4.49 -5.15 -26.00
N ALA A 352 -4.19 -5.56 -27.24
CA ALA A 352 -2.81 -5.80 -27.67
C ALA A 352 -1.93 -4.54 -27.58
N LYS A 353 -2.49 -3.37 -27.88
CA LYS A 353 -1.79 -2.07 -27.75
C LYS A 353 -1.51 -1.74 -26.29
N VAL A 354 -2.50 -1.94 -25.40
CA VAL A 354 -2.35 -1.71 -23.97
C VAL A 354 -1.34 -2.68 -23.38
N MET A 355 -1.46 -3.99 -23.65
CA MET A 355 -0.49 -4.99 -23.19
C MET A 355 0.91 -4.64 -23.66
N LYS A 356 1.12 -4.36 -24.95
CA LYS A 356 2.44 -3.93 -25.44
C LYS A 356 2.98 -2.69 -24.74
N ARG A 357 2.12 -1.72 -24.43
CA ARG A 357 2.52 -0.49 -23.71
C ARG A 357 2.88 -0.79 -22.26
N GLU A 358 2.10 -1.62 -21.58
CA GLU A 358 2.36 -1.99 -20.19
C GLU A 358 3.54 -2.95 -20.07
N ASP A 359 3.70 -3.92 -20.97
CA ASP A 359 4.87 -4.80 -21.08
C ASP A 359 6.16 -3.99 -21.22
N ALA A 360 6.16 -2.93 -22.03
CA ALA A 360 7.31 -2.05 -22.17
C ALA A 360 7.62 -1.30 -20.85
N LYS A 361 6.60 -0.94 -20.06
CA LYS A 361 6.80 -0.33 -18.75
C LYS A 361 7.24 -1.34 -17.70
N VAL A 362 6.73 -2.58 -17.76
CA VAL A 362 7.17 -3.68 -16.91
C VAL A 362 8.63 -3.97 -17.22
N GLU A 363 9.00 -4.08 -18.49
CA GLU A 363 10.40 -4.27 -18.89
C GLU A 363 11.30 -3.10 -18.47
N GLU A 364 10.83 -1.85 -18.60
CA GLU A 364 11.56 -0.68 -18.13
C GLU A 364 11.69 -0.67 -16.59
N TYR A 365 10.63 -1.01 -15.87
CA TYR A 365 10.63 -1.17 -14.42
C TYR A 365 11.60 -2.27 -13.98
N LEU A 366 11.52 -3.45 -14.60
CA LEU A 366 12.40 -4.58 -14.35
C LEU A 366 13.87 -4.31 -14.74
N LYS A 367 14.12 -3.43 -15.72
CA LYS A 367 15.49 -2.93 -16.00
C LYS A 367 15.95 -1.88 -14.98
N SER A 368 15.03 -1.04 -14.49
CA SER A 368 15.31 -0.03 -13.48
C SER A 368 15.51 -0.63 -12.09
N GLN A 369 14.93 -1.80 -11.84
CA GLN A 369 15.19 -2.61 -10.68
C GLN A 369 16.33 -3.56 -11.00
N ALA A 370 17.48 -3.40 -10.37
CA ALA A 370 18.59 -4.36 -10.46
C ALA A 370 18.22 -5.80 -9.99
N MET A 371 16.95 -6.08 -9.68
CA MET A 371 16.37 -7.31 -9.11
C MET A 371 16.12 -8.44 -10.13
N ASN A 372 16.40 -8.21 -11.41
CA ASN A 372 16.27 -9.22 -12.47
C ASN A 372 17.39 -10.26 -12.49
N VAL A 373 18.23 -10.28 -11.46
CA VAL A 373 19.33 -11.23 -11.38
C VAL A 373 18.79 -12.59 -10.93
N ASP A 374 19.16 -13.65 -11.62
CA ASP A 374 18.83 -15.02 -11.24
C ASP A 374 20.04 -15.95 -11.44
N GLU A 375 19.89 -17.22 -11.07
CA GLU A 375 20.93 -18.24 -11.22
C GLU A 375 21.41 -18.45 -12.66
N THR A 376 20.70 -17.93 -13.67
CA THR A 376 21.07 -18.07 -15.08
C THR A 376 21.84 -16.86 -15.60
N ASN A 377 21.60 -15.67 -15.05
CA ASN A 377 22.14 -14.40 -15.54
C ASN A 377 23.07 -13.68 -14.55
N ALA A 378 23.27 -14.20 -13.34
CA ALA A 378 24.17 -13.60 -12.35
C ALA A 378 25.59 -13.43 -12.89
N THR A 379 26.14 -12.23 -12.68
CA THR A 379 27.51 -11.85 -13.03
C THR A 379 28.32 -11.53 -11.78
N LEU A 380 29.65 -11.65 -11.87
CA LEU A 380 30.53 -11.28 -10.76
C LEU A 380 30.53 -9.77 -10.56
N LEU A 381 30.12 -9.31 -9.37
CA LEU A 381 30.16 -7.91 -8.98
C LEU A 381 31.53 -7.60 -8.36
N ILE A 382 32.29 -6.70 -9.00
CA ILE A 382 33.64 -6.30 -8.55
C ILE A 382 33.68 -4.89 -7.94
N ASP A 383 32.56 -4.17 -7.98
CA ASP A 383 32.46 -2.83 -7.44
C ASP A 383 32.56 -2.84 -5.92
N ARG A 384 33.34 -1.89 -5.37
CA ARG A 384 33.61 -1.81 -3.93
C ARG A 384 32.35 -1.65 -3.08
N ALA A 385 31.32 -1.00 -3.62
CA ALA A 385 30.05 -0.83 -2.94
C ALA A 385 29.31 -2.18 -2.80
N ASP A 386 29.26 -2.96 -3.86
CA ASP A 386 28.61 -4.28 -3.90
C ASP A 386 29.33 -5.30 -3.02
N LEU A 387 30.66 -5.36 -3.10
CA LEU A 387 31.47 -6.23 -2.23
C LEU A 387 31.33 -5.85 -0.75
N ARG A 388 31.20 -4.55 -0.43
CA ARG A 388 30.97 -4.09 0.95
C ARG A 388 29.59 -4.51 1.47
N ASN A 389 28.56 -4.44 0.63
CA ASN A 389 27.22 -4.87 0.99
C ASN A 389 27.15 -6.39 1.14
N GLY A 390 27.74 -7.13 0.19
CA GLY A 390 27.91 -8.59 0.27
C GLY A 390 28.64 -9.02 1.54
N LYS A 391 29.71 -8.31 1.92
CA LYS A 391 30.42 -8.53 3.19
C LYS A 391 29.52 -8.32 4.40
N ALA A 392 28.72 -7.26 4.43
CA ALA A 392 27.83 -6.97 5.56
C ALA A 392 26.78 -8.07 5.72
N ILE A 393 26.19 -8.53 4.61
CA ILE A 393 25.22 -9.63 4.61
C ILE A 393 25.89 -10.93 5.05
N PHE A 394 27.09 -11.23 4.53
CA PHE A 394 27.86 -12.41 4.91
C PHE A 394 28.15 -12.43 6.42
N ILE A 395 28.62 -11.30 6.98
CA ILE A 395 28.92 -11.17 8.41
C ILE A 395 27.70 -11.49 9.27
N ASN A 396 26.55 -10.92 8.90
CA ASN A 396 25.33 -11.03 9.69
C ASN A 396 24.66 -12.41 9.60
N ASN A 397 24.82 -13.14 8.49
CA ASN A 397 23.98 -14.30 8.20
C ASN A 397 24.74 -15.60 7.91
N CYS A 398 25.99 -15.52 7.42
CA CYS A 398 26.73 -16.68 6.93
C CYS A 398 27.86 -17.12 7.88
N THR A 399 28.37 -16.20 8.71
CA THR A 399 29.53 -16.45 9.59
C THR A 399 29.30 -17.50 10.67
N VAL A 400 28.05 -17.69 11.08
CA VAL A 400 27.68 -18.73 12.06
C VAL A 400 28.12 -20.11 11.57
N CYS A 401 28.02 -20.37 10.26
CA CYS A 401 28.39 -21.65 9.68
C CYS A 401 29.77 -21.61 8.99
N HIS A 402 30.16 -20.48 8.38
CA HIS A 402 31.37 -20.38 7.56
C HIS A 402 32.52 -19.59 8.21
N LYS A 403 32.35 -19.10 9.45
CA LYS A 403 33.27 -18.18 10.15
C LYS A 403 33.41 -16.82 9.46
N GLU A 404 33.95 -15.84 10.18
CA GLU A 404 34.10 -14.45 9.71
C GLU A 404 35.03 -14.32 8.49
N ASN A 405 36.08 -15.13 8.45
CA ASN A 405 37.02 -15.21 7.34
C ASN A 405 36.62 -16.22 6.25
N GLY A 406 35.44 -16.83 6.33
CA GLY A 406 34.98 -17.85 5.37
C GLY A 406 35.69 -19.19 5.47
N SER A 407 36.53 -19.41 6.48
CA SER A 407 37.38 -20.59 6.58
C SER A 407 36.66 -21.88 6.98
N GLY A 408 35.33 -21.84 7.14
CA GLY A 408 34.49 -23.00 7.43
C GLY A 408 34.45 -23.40 8.90
N ALA A 409 33.24 -23.74 9.38
CA ALA A 409 33.00 -24.39 10.66
C ALA A 409 32.03 -25.56 10.46
N VAL A 410 30.73 -25.30 10.61
CA VAL A 410 29.67 -26.25 10.24
C VAL A 410 29.59 -26.34 8.71
N GLY A 411 29.64 -25.21 8.03
CA GLY A 411 29.73 -25.13 6.57
C GLY A 411 31.15 -25.37 6.05
N PRO A 412 31.30 -25.64 4.74
CA PRO A 412 32.61 -25.81 4.08
C PRO A 412 33.47 -24.55 4.17
N ASN A 413 34.78 -24.73 3.95
CA ASN A 413 35.70 -23.63 3.68
C ASN A 413 35.33 -23.00 2.34
N LEU A 414 35.06 -21.69 2.32
CA LEU A 414 34.67 -20.95 1.11
C LEU A 414 35.84 -20.24 0.45
N THR A 415 37.04 -20.37 1.03
CA THR A 415 38.23 -19.63 0.61
C THR A 415 39.22 -20.47 -0.19
N ASP A 416 39.08 -21.79 -0.16
CA ASP A 416 39.98 -22.71 -0.85
C ASP A 416 39.52 -23.02 -2.29
N ASP A 417 40.36 -23.73 -3.03
CA ASP A 417 40.11 -24.10 -4.42
C ASP A 417 39.18 -25.32 -4.57
N TYR A 418 38.61 -25.85 -3.47
CA TYR A 418 37.78 -27.06 -3.47
C TYR A 418 36.30 -26.71 -3.32
N TRP A 419 35.50 -27.12 -4.30
CA TRP A 419 34.10 -26.74 -4.36
C TRP A 419 33.19 -27.94 -4.59
N LEU A 420 32.12 -28.04 -3.80
CA LEU A 420 31.12 -29.12 -3.89
C LEU A 420 30.13 -28.92 -5.06
N TYR A 421 29.77 -27.66 -5.34
CA TYR A 421 28.67 -27.32 -6.27
C TYR A 421 29.09 -26.38 -7.40
N GLY A 422 30.39 -26.20 -7.63
CA GLY A 422 30.91 -25.24 -8.60
C GLY A 422 31.37 -23.92 -7.96
N ASN A 423 32.36 -23.26 -8.56
CA ASN A 423 32.93 -21.98 -8.10
C ASN A 423 32.51 -20.78 -8.96
N ASP A 424 31.50 -20.93 -9.81
CA ASP A 424 30.95 -19.81 -10.57
C ASP A 424 29.95 -19.01 -9.74
N VAL A 425 29.86 -17.70 -9.98
CA VAL A 425 28.94 -16.80 -9.26
C VAL A 425 27.49 -17.27 -9.37
N LYS A 426 27.10 -17.85 -10.51
CA LYS A 426 25.78 -18.42 -10.76
C LYS A 426 25.48 -19.64 -9.88
N ASN A 427 26.48 -20.50 -9.72
CA ASN A 427 26.36 -21.70 -8.87
C ASN A 427 26.22 -21.30 -7.40
N ILE A 428 27.06 -20.37 -6.93
CA ILE A 428 26.99 -19.87 -5.56
C ILE A 428 25.67 -19.13 -5.32
N PHE A 429 25.22 -18.32 -6.27
CA PHE A 429 23.91 -17.66 -6.23
C PHE A 429 22.79 -18.68 -6.06
N LYS A 430 22.78 -19.74 -6.87
CA LYS A 430 21.76 -20.81 -6.81
C LYS A 430 21.76 -21.49 -5.45
N ILE A 431 22.93 -21.78 -4.90
CA ILE A 431 23.09 -22.43 -3.58
C ILE A 431 22.59 -21.52 -2.46
N ILE A 432 22.88 -20.22 -2.50
CA ILE A 432 22.36 -19.26 -1.50
C ILE A 432 20.84 -19.15 -1.62
N LYS A 433 20.31 -19.05 -2.85
CA LYS A 433 18.87 -18.91 -3.12
C LYS A 433 18.08 -20.13 -2.63
N LEU A 434 18.46 -21.32 -3.08
CA LEU A 434 17.70 -22.56 -2.87
C LEU A 434 18.14 -23.38 -1.65
N GLY A 435 19.30 -23.07 -1.07
CA GLY A 435 19.90 -23.87 -0.01
C GLY A 435 20.46 -25.21 -0.53
N THR A 436 20.83 -26.10 0.40
CA THR A 436 21.30 -27.46 0.08
C THR A 436 20.67 -28.49 1.01
N SER A 437 20.59 -29.74 0.54
CA SER A 437 20.16 -30.88 1.36
C SER A 437 21.08 -31.17 2.54
N ASN A 438 22.31 -30.63 2.53
CA ASN A 438 23.35 -30.90 3.52
C ASN A 438 23.39 -29.83 4.64
N GLY A 439 22.28 -29.15 4.89
CA GLY A 439 22.09 -28.30 6.07
C GLY A 439 22.16 -26.78 5.85
N MET A 440 22.37 -26.31 4.62
CA MET A 440 22.25 -24.88 4.31
C MET A 440 20.78 -24.53 3.99
N PRO A 441 20.10 -23.66 4.77
CA PRO A 441 18.72 -23.28 4.49
C PRO A 441 18.60 -22.39 3.24
N PRO A 442 17.44 -22.39 2.55
CA PRO A 442 17.19 -21.46 1.45
C PRO A 442 17.11 -20.02 1.95
N HIS A 443 17.87 -19.11 1.34
CA HIS A 443 17.86 -17.70 1.72
C HIS A 443 17.02 -16.80 0.80
N GLN A 444 16.35 -17.35 -0.22
CA GLN A 444 15.49 -16.58 -1.14
C GLN A 444 14.32 -15.84 -0.47
N GLN A 445 13.94 -16.23 0.75
CA GLN A 445 12.91 -15.51 1.52
C GLN A 445 13.48 -14.35 2.36
N ASN A 446 14.80 -14.34 2.56
CA ASN A 446 15.49 -13.40 3.43
C ASN A 446 16.26 -12.34 2.65
N PHE A 447 16.72 -12.65 1.44
CA PHE A 447 17.50 -11.76 0.60
C PHE A 447 16.86 -11.63 -0.76
N ASN A 448 16.96 -10.42 -1.30
CA ASN A 448 16.60 -10.18 -2.69
C ASN A 448 17.71 -10.68 -3.64
N PRO A 449 17.44 -10.83 -4.95
CA PRO A 449 18.42 -11.39 -5.87
C PRO A 449 19.73 -10.61 -5.96
N ILE A 450 19.71 -9.28 -5.87
CA ILE A 450 20.94 -8.46 -5.88
C ILE A 450 21.78 -8.77 -4.65
N GLU A 451 21.15 -8.85 -3.48
CA GLU A 451 21.82 -9.17 -2.21
C GLU A 451 22.46 -10.56 -2.27
N ILE A 452 21.76 -11.53 -2.85
CA ILE A 452 22.31 -12.88 -3.09
C ILE A 452 23.52 -12.82 -4.02
N GLN A 453 23.45 -12.05 -5.11
CA GLN A 453 24.57 -11.85 -6.04
C GLN A 453 25.76 -11.13 -5.39
N GLN A 454 25.50 -10.13 -4.55
CA GLN A 454 26.51 -9.40 -3.80
C GLN A 454 27.24 -10.32 -2.81
N VAL A 455 26.51 -11.18 -2.09
CA VAL A 455 27.10 -12.19 -1.21
C VAL A 455 27.89 -13.22 -2.00
N ALA A 456 27.34 -13.74 -3.10
CA ALA A 456 28.02 -14.69 -3.97
C ALA A 456 29.34 -14.11 -4.51
N SER A 457 29.33 -12.84 -4.93
CA SER A 457 30.51 -12.14 -5.42
C SER A 457 31.52 -11.85 -4.31
N TYR A 458 31.06 -11.51 -3.10
CA TYR A 458 31.93 -11.33 -1.94
C TYR A 458 32.64 -12.62 -1.54
N VAL A 459 31.93 -13.75 -1.53
CA VAL A 459 32.50 -15.07 -1.22
C VAL A 459 33.65 -15.40 -2.17
N LEU A 460 33.48 -15.16 -3.48
CA LEU A 460 34.52 -15.34 -4.48
C LEU A 460 35.70 -14.35 -4.37
N SER A 461 35.55 -13.29 -3.57
CA SER A 461 36.62 -12.32 -3.31
C SER A 461 37.43 -12.61 -2.04
N LEU A 462 37.06 -13.64 -1.28
CA LEU A 462 37.75 -14.00 -0.05
C LEU A 462 39.17 -14.51 -0.34
N GLU A 463 40.09 -14.22 0.58
CA GLU A 463 41.47 -14.70 0.51
C GLU A 463 41.56 -16.13 1.07
N ASP A 464 42.37 -16.98 0.44
CA ASP A 464 42.57 -18.37 0.84
C ASP A 464 43.08 -18.49 2.29
N VAL A 465 42.38 -19.31 3.08
CA VAL A 465 42.73 -19.68 4.44
C VAL A 465 43.00 -21.18 4.48
N THR A 466 44.28 -21.53 4.48
CA THR A 466 44.72 -22.93 4.52
C THR A 466 44.38 -23.61 5.85
N VAL A 467 44.37 -24.94 5.85
CA VAL A 467 44.21 -25.75 7.08
C VAL A 467 45.22 -25.36 8.16
N SER A 468 46.46 -25.02 7.77
CA SER A 468 47.52 -24.57 8.69
C SER A 468 47.22 -23.24 9.38
N GLN A 469 46.32 -22.44 8.82
CA GLN A 469 45.87 -21.14 9.31
C GLN A 469 44.50 -21.21 10.00
N GLY A 470 43.95 -22.42 10.21
CA GLY A 470 42.66 -22.63 10.88
C GLY A 470 41.45 -22.79 9.95
N GLY A 471 41.70 -23.01 8.65
CA GLY A 471 40.70 -23.46 7.68
C GLY A 471 40.22 -24.88 7.94
N LYS A 472 38.97 -25.16 7.59
CA LYS A 472 38.41 -26.52 7.57
C LYS A 472 39.12 -27.33 6.47
N GLU A 473 39.20 -28.64 6.64
CA GLU A 473 39.74 -29.55 5.61
C GLU A 473 38.98 -29.36 4.29
N PRO A 474 39.66 -29.45 3.12
CA PRO A 474 39.02 -29.22 1.83
C PRO A 474 37.87 -30.20 1.55
N GLU A 475 36.74 -29.67 1.09
CA GLU A 475 35.52 -30.42 0.79
C GLU A 475 35.11 -30.22 -0.67
N GLY A 476 35.07 -31.29 -1.45
CA GLY A 476 34.63 -31.25 -2.85
C GLY A 476 35.77 -31.47 -3.86
N GLU A 477 35.55 -30.99 -5.09
CA GLU A 477 36.48 -31.20 -6.19
C GLU A 477 37.41 -29.99 -6.36
N LEU A 478 38.69 -30.26 -6.64
CA LEU A 478 39.66 -29.21 -6.94
C LEU A 478 39.30 -28.54 -8.27
N MET A 479 39.09 -27.23 -8.22
CA MET A 479 38.79 -26.43 -9.41
C MET A 479 40.07 -26.12 -10.18
N THR A 480 40.38 -26.93 -11.19
CA THR A 480 41.46 -26.66 -12.15
C THR A 480 40.98 -25.77 -13.31
N THR A 481 41.90 -25.08 -13.98
CA THR A 481 41.61 -24.22 -15.14
C THR A 481 40.96 -24.96 -16.33
N GLU A 482 41.05 -26.30 -16.38
CA GLU A 482 40.35 -27.16 -17.35
C GLU A 482 38.86 -27.42 -16.97
N ASN A 483 38.53 -27.50 -15.68
CA ASN A 483 37.18 -27.81 -15.18
C ASN A 483 36.23 -26.59 -15.13
N LEU A 484 36.73 -25.38 -15.38
CA LEU A 484 35.91 -24.16 -15.49
C LEU A 484 35.03 -24.11 -16.75
N LYS A 485 35.28 -24.98 -17.75
CA LYS A 485 34.53 -25.02 -19.02
C LYS A 485 33.59 -26.23 -19.15
N SER A 486 33.92 -27.38 -18.55
CA SER A 486 33.11 -28.60 -18.71
C SER A 486 31.83 -28.58 -17.88
N THR A 487 31.86 -28.00 -16.68
CA THR A 487 30.75 -28.08 -15.72
C THR A 487 29.49 -27.33 -16.17
N THR A 488 29.61 -26.33 -17.05
CA THR A 488 28.47 -25.52 -17.53
C THR A 488 27.72 -26.17 -18.69
N GLU A 489 28.41 -26.88 -19.58
CA GLU A 489 27.79 -27.53 -20.75
C GLU A 489 27.36 -28.98 -20.45
N GLU A 490 28.13 -29.72 -19.64
CA GLU A 490 27.89 -31.16 -19.41
C GLU A 490 26.74 -31.44 -18.42
N LYS A 491 26.56 -30.58 -17.39
CA LYS A 491 25.44 -30.71 -16.43
C LYS A 491 24.10 -30.17 -16.95
N LEU A 492 24.11 -29.27 -17.95
CA LEU A 492 22.90 -28.78 -18.58
C LEU A 492 22.31 -29.81 -19.56
N ASP A 493 23.18 -30.56 -20.27
CA ASP A 493 22.74 -31.66 -21.16
C ASP A 493 22.23 -32.88 -20.39
N THR A 494 22.72 -33.12 -19.16
CA THR A 494 22.21 -34.22 -18.31
C THR A 494 20.85 -33.90 -17.71
N LEU A 495 20.62 -32.66 -17.25
CA LEU A 495 19.32 -32.23 -16.72
C LEU A 495 18.23 -32.17 -17.80
N GLN A 496 18.56 -31.74 -19.02
CA GLN A 496 17.62 -31.75 -20.14
C GLN A 496 17.29 -33.16 -20.64
N ARG A 497 18.20 -34.14 -20.46
CA ARG A 497 17.94 -35.55 -20.78
C ARG A 497 17.08 -36.25 -19.73
N GLU A 498 17.24 -35.91 -18.46
CA GLU A 498 16.36 -36.42 -17.38
C GLU A 498 14.92 -35.87 -17.52
N GLU A 499 14.73 -34.59 -17.84
CA GLU A 499 13.39 -34.03 -18.13
C GLU A 499 12.74 -34.63 -19.40
N LEU A 500 13.54 -34.99 -20.41
CA LEU A 500 13.02 -35.70 -21.60
C LEU A 500 12.64 -37.16 -21.31
N GLN A 501 13.30 -37.84 -20.37
CA GLN A 501 12.96 -39.22 -19.99
C GLN A 501 11.72 -39.29 -19.09
N ASP A 502 11.52 -38.31 -18.20
CA ASP A 502 10.33 -38.23 -17.37
C ASP A 502 9.07 -37.85 -18.18
N SER A 503 9.20 -37.08 -19.26
CA SER A 503 8.07 -36.76 -20.14
C SER A 503 7.63 -37.93 -21.04
N ILE A 504 8.57 -38.79 -21.48
CA ILE A 504 8.26 -39.99 -22.28
C ILE A 504 7.64 -41.11 -21.43
N SER A 505 8.02 -41.23 -20.15
CA SER A 505 7.49 -42.26 -19.24
C SER A 505 6.06 -41.98 -18.75
N VAL A 506 5.59 -40.74 -18.82
CA VAL A 506 4.20 -40.37 -18.48
C VAL A 506 3.23 -40.71 -19.62
N GLU A 507 3.63 -40.60 -20.89
CA GLU A 507 2.79 -40.94 -22.05
C GLU A 507 2.56 -42.45 -22.21
N GLU A 508 3.48 -43.30 -21.76
CA GLU A 508 3.35 -44.78 -21.87
C GLU A 508 2.48 -45.40 -20.75
N SER A 509 2.00 -44.59 -19.80
CA SER A 509 1.16 -45.03 -18.66
C SER A 509 -0.34 -44.73 -18.83
N VAL A 510 -0.73 -44.16 -19.97
CA VAL A 510 -2.11 -43.85 -20.34
C VAL A 510 -2.43 -44.45 -21.72
N GLU A 511 -2.51 -45.78 -21.79
CA GLU A 511 -3.26 -46.51 -22.82
C GLU A 511 -3.91 -47.78 -22.24
#